data_AF-A0A0F9F4Q0-F1
#
_entry.id   AF-A0A0F9F4Q0-F1
#
_cell.length_a   1.000
_cell.length_b   1.000
_cell.length_c   1.000
_cell.angle_alpha   90.00
_cell.angle_beta   90.00
_cell.angle_gamma   90.00
#
_symmetry.space_group_name_H-M   'P 1'
#
loop_
_entity.id
_entity.type
_entity.pdbx_description
1 polymer ?
#
loop_
_entity_poly.entity_id
_entity_poly.type
_entity_poly.pdbx_seq_one_letter_code
_entity_poly.pdbx_strand_id
1 'polypeptide(L)'
;MTYRENPKLKGSGILACIPQKGRCPNGCADCFFQSGRSYLEPLVDNLPNMPTVQQAAGRVVRVNDGNDSNVGRAGVVAAVQGYPMRFYNTAIPKDLGGFDAPVVLTLNPSEITDVDWYQLRPAPPNLMFVRFRVNTW
;
A
#
# COMPACT_ATOMS: atom_id res chain seq x y z
N MET A 1 -5.58 18.67 7.36
CA MET A 1 -4.40 18.46 6.50
C MET A 1 -4.86 18.38 5.07
N THR A 2 -4.14 19.01 4.14
CA THR A 2 -4.42 18.92 2.71
C THR A 2 -3.75 17.68 2.14
N TYR A 3 -4.48 16.89 1.36
CA TYR A 3 -3.93 15.75 0.64
C TYR A 3 -2.71 16.15 -0.22
N ARG A 4 -1.64 15.35 -0.15
CA ARG A 4 -0.44 15.49 -0.99
C ARG A 4 -0.40 14.36 -2.02
N GLU A 5 -0.45 14.72 -3.29
CA GLU A 5 -0.39 13.77 -4.40
C GLU A 5 1.04 13.23 -4.58
N ASN A 6 1.16 11.91 -4.78
CA ASN A 6 2.45 11.30 -5.13
C ASN A 6 2.89 11.80 -6.52
N PRO A 7 4.08 12.42 -6.66
CA PRO A 7 4.59 12.89 -7.95
C PRO A 7 4.62 11.82 -9.04
N LYS A 8 4.82 10.55 -8.67
CA LYS A 8 4.90 9.41 -9.61
C LYS A 8 3.54 9.01 -10.19
N LEU A 9 2.44 9.47 -9.60
CA LEU A 9 1.07 9.10 -10.00
C LEU A 9 0.33 10.25 -10.71
N LYS A 10 0.96 11.41 -10.84
CA LYS A 10 0.36 12.56 -11.55
C LYS A 10 -0.03 12.17 -12.97
N GLY A 11 -1.27 12.46 -13.35
CA GLY A 11 -1.82 12.15 -14.68
C GLY A 11 -2.22 10.69 -14.91
N SER A 12 -2.00 9.78 -13.95
CA SER A 12 -2.29 8.34 -14.13
C SER A 12 -3.74 7.93 -13.86
N GLY A 13 -4.57 8.83 -13.32
CA GLY A 13 -5.89 8.47 -12.78
C GLY A 13 -5.85 7.74 -11.43
N ILE A 14 -4.66 7.44 -10.90
CA ILE A 14 -4.48 6.80 -9.59
C ILE A 14 -4.17 7.85 -8.52
N LEU A 15 -4.73 7.68 -7.33
CA LEU A 15 -4.39 8.42 -6.11
C LEU A 15 -3.78 7.45 -5.09
N ALA A 16 -2.61 7.78 -4.56
CA ALA A 16 -2.06 7.08 -3.41
C ALA A 16 -2.68 7.62 -2.12
N CYS A 17 -3.03 6.76 -1.16
CA CYS A 17 -3.38 7.17 0.20
C CYS A 17 -2.63 6.37 1.26
N ILE A 18 -2.52 6.94 2.47
CA ILE A 18 -1.96 6.29 3.66
C ILE A 18 -2.84 6.66 4.86
N PRO A 19 -3.75 5.77 5.30
CA PRO A 19 -4.64 6.02 6.45
C PRO A 19 -3.95 5.93 7.82
N GLN A 20 -2.82 5.21 7.94
CA GLN A 20 -2.12 5.12 9.22
C GLN A 20 -1.31 6.40 9.52
N LYS A 21 -1.14 6.70 10.81
CA LYS A 21 -0.25 7.74 11.31
C LYS A 21 1.11 7.17 11.69
N GLY A 22 2.14 8.00 11.59
CA GLY A 22 3.49 7.66 12.03
C GLY A 22 4.21 6.66 11.13
N ARG A 23 5.33 6.14 11.65
CA ARG A 23 6.18 5.17 10.96
C ARG A 23 5.54 3.78 10.97
N CYS A 24 5.86 2.98 9.96
CA CYS A 24 5.42 1.58 9.91
C CYS A 24 6.09 0.80 11.06
N PRO A 25 5.37 -0.08 11.77
CA PRO A 25 5.97 -0.90 12.84
C PRO A 25 6.95 -1.96 12.31
N ASN A 26 6.85 -2.36 11.03
CA ASN A 26 7.73 -3.41 10.48
C ASN A 26 9.19 -2.99 10.35
N GLY A 27 9.49 -1.68 10.31
CA GLY A 27 10.87 -1.19 10.37
C GLY A 27 11.83 -1.73 9.29
N CYS A 28 11.34 -2.21 8.14
CA CYS A 28 12.19 -2.86 7.14
C CYS A 28 13.29 -1.90 6.64
N ALA A 29 14.54 -2.39 6.61
CA ALA A 29 15.72 -1.58 6.27
C ALA A 29 15.61 -0.92 4.87
N ASP A 30 15.13 -1.66 3.88
CA ASP A 30 14.99 -1.16 2.49
C ASP A 30 13.67 -0.43 2.21
N CYS A 31 12.86 -0.18 3.23
CA CYS A 31 11.56 0.45 3.02
C CYS A 31 11.73 1.94 2.71
N PHE A 32 11.44 2.32 1.47
CA PHE A 32 11.49 3.72 1.02
C PHE A 32 10.70 4.67 1.94
N PHE A 33 9.54 4.22 2.43
CA PHE A 33 8.70 4.97 3.37
C PHE A 33 9.40 5.25 4.70
N GLN A 34 10.25 4.35 5.17
CA GLN A 34 10.96 4.46 6.46
C GLN A 34 12.32 5.15 6.32
N SER A 35 12.88 5.20 5.12
CA SER A 35 14.23 5.70 4.86
C SER A 35 14.41 7.23 4.93
N GLY A 36 13.35 8.01 5.23
CA GLY A 36 13.44 9.48 5.16
C GLY A 36 13.33 10.04 3.73
N ARG A 37 13.00 9.18 2.76
CA ARG A 37 12.95 9.54 1.32
C ARG A 37 11.52 9.68 0.79
N SER A 38 10.52 9.43 1.62
CA SER A 38 9.11 9.58 1.25
C SER A 38 8.82 11.02 0.81
N TYR A 39 7.95 11.19 -0.19
CA TYR A 39 7.45 12.50 -0.59
C TYR A 39 6.55 13.16 0.48
N LEU A 40 6.25 12.42 1.55
CA LEU A 40 5.48 12.84 2.72
C LEU A 40 6.36 13.16 3.93
N GLU A 41 7.68 13.22 3.81
CA GLU A 41 8.51 13.66 4.93
C GLU A 41 8.27 15.15 5.28
N PRO A 42 8.27 15.51 6.57
CA PRO A 42 8.31 14.62 7.74
C PRO A 42 6.98 13.86 7.93
N LEU A 43 7.04 12.53 8.13
CA LEU A 43 5.81 11.70 8.20
C LEU A 43 4.84 12.11 9.33
N VAL A 44 5.35 12.63 10.44
CA VAL A 44 4.54 13.05 11.59
C VAL A 44 3.57 14.19 11.24
N ASP A 45 3.95 15.07 10.32
CA ASP A 45 3.16 16.25 9.96
C ASP A 45 2.25 16.01 8.76
N ASN A 46 2.49 14.93 8.00
CA ASN A 46 1.82 14.69 6.72
C ASN A 46 0.98 13.40 6.70
N LEU A 47 0.91 12.68 7.82
CA LEU A 47 0.06 11.50 7.98
C LEU A 47 -1.11 11.75 8.95
N PRO A 48 -2.31 11.22 8.66
CA PRO A 48 -2.63 10.41 7.49
C PRO A 48 -2.73 11.26 6.21
N ASN A 49 -2.34 10.68 5.08
CA ASN A 49 -2.45 11.33 3.77
C ASN A 49 -3.60 10.69 2.98
N MET A 50 -4.79 11.23 3.13
CA MET A 50 -6.03 10.69 2.55
C MET A 50 -6.67 11.72 1.62
N PRO A 51 -6.98 11.37 0.34
CA PRO A 51 -7.74 12.26 -0.53
C PRO A 51 -9.18 12.39 -0.01
N THR A 52 -9.86 13.49 -0.30
CA THR A 52 -11.31 13.55 -0.05
C THR A 52 -12.04 12.62 -1.02
N VAL A 53 -13.27 12.23 -0.69
CA VAL A 53 -14.12 11.42 -1.59
C VAL A 53 -14.34 12.15 -2.92
N GLN A 54 -14.46 13.48 -2.89
CA GLN A 54 -14.58 14.32 -4.09
C GLN A 54 -13.30 14.29 -4.94
N GLN A 55 -12.11 14.34 -4.31
CA GLN A 55 -10.83 14.20 -5.03
C GLN A 55 -10.67 12.82 -5.66
N ALA A 56 -11.22 11.78 -5.02
CA ALA A 56 -11.17 10.40 -5.49
C ALA A 56 -12.26 10.06 -6.53
N ALA A 57 -13.23 10.95 -6.77
CA ALA A 57 -14.29 10.70 -7.72
C ALA A 57 -13.73 10.45 -9.13
N GLY A 58 -14.09 9.31 -9.74
CA GLY A 58 -13.57 8.91 -11.06
C GLY A 58 -12.11 8.45 -11.09
N ARG A 59 -11.45 8.31 -9.93
CA ARG A 59 -10.04 7.88 -9.81
C ARG A 59 -9.90 6.61 -8.97
N VAL A 60 -8.85 5.84 -9.23
CA VAL A 60 -8.55 4.62 -8.45
C VAL A 60 -7.67 4.98 -7.26
N VAL A 61 -8.08 4.59 -6.05
CA VAL A 61 -7.30 4.79 -4.83
C VAL A 61 -6.42 3.57 -4.55
N ARG A 62 -5.10 3.77 -4.65
CA ARG A 62 -4.08 2.82 -4.20
C ARG A 62 -3.84 3.01 -2.71
N VAL A 63 -4.26 2.03 -1.92
CA VAL A 63 -4.16 2.08 -0.46
C VAL A 63 -2.77 1.65 -0.01
N ASN A 64 -2.19 2.43 0.90
CA ASN A 64 -0.84 2.28 1.45
C ASN A 64 0.28 2.35 0.42
N ASP A 65 0.59 3.58 0.03
CA ASP A 65 1.77 3.88 -0.78
C ASP A 65 3.04 4.01 0.08
N GLY A 66 3.63 2.86 0.38
CA GLY A 66 4.90 2.76 1.10
C GLY A 66 4.79 2.17 2.51
N ASN A 67 3.61 2.27 3.13
CA ASN A 67 3.23 1.40 4.25
C ASN A 67 2.66 0.08 3.72
N ASP A 68 2.29 -0.85 4.59
CA ASP A 68 1.69 -2.14 4.21
C ASP A 68 0.20 -2.17 4.59
N SER A 69 -0.69 -2.55 3.66
CA SER A 69 -2.13 -2.66 3.92
C SER A 69 -2.52 -3.74 4.92
N ASN A 70 -1.67 -4.73 5.16
CA ASN A 70 -1.94 -5.82 6.10
C ASN A 70 -1.52 -5.46 7.54
N VAL A 71 -0.75 -4.38 7.72
CA VAL A 71 -0.45 -3.81 9.04
C VAL A 71 -1.63 -3.00 9.53
N GLY A 72 -2.34 -3.51 10.54
CA GLY A 72 -3.55 -2.87 11.06
C GLY A 72 -4.73 -2.91 10.07
N ARG A 73 -4.82 -4.00 9.28
CA ARG A 73 -5.77 -4.18 8.17
C ARG A 73 -7.19 -3.67 8.45
N ALA A 74 -7.77 -4.02 9.61
CA ALA A 74 -9.13 -3.62 9.94
C ALA A 74 -9.32 -2.08 9.93
N GLY A 75 -8.36 -1.34 10.50
CA GLY A 75 -8.37 0.12 10.49
C GLY A 75 -8.12 0.70 9.10
N VAL A 76 -7.22 0.08 8.32
CA VAL A 76 -6.96 0.45 6.93
C VAL A 76 -8.23 0.32 6.09
N VAL A 77 -8.88 -0.84 6.14
CA VAL A 77 -10.12 -1.14 5.41
C VAL A 77 -11.23 -0.16 5.79
N ALA A 78 -11.46 0.03 7.10
CA ALA A 78 -12.47 0.97 7.60
C ALA A 78 -12.23 2.41 7.10
N ALA A 79 -10.98 2.87 7.06
CA ALA A 79 -10.64 4.23 6.66
C ALA A 79 -10.86 4.51 5.16
N VAL A 80 -10.91 3.48 4.32
CA VAL A 80 -11.01 3.62 2.84
C VAL A 80 -12.36 3.19 2.27
N GLN A 81 -13.34 2.83 3.12
CA GLN A 81 -14.66 2.37 2.67
C GLN A 81 -15.37 3.39 1.77
N GLY A 82 -15.11 4.69 1.96
CA GLY A 82 -15.65 5.76 1.12
C GLY A 82 -15.10 5.84 -0.30
N TYR A 83 -14.07 5.05 -0.65
CA TYR A 83 -13.49 5.02 -2.00
C TYR A 83 -13.99 3.78 -2.75
N PRO A 84 -14.92 3.92 -3.71
CA PRO A 84 -15.51 2.77 -4.39
C PRO A 84 -14.49 2.05 -5.28
N MET A 85 -13.60 2.80 -5.93
CA MET A 85 -12.52 2.24 -6.75
C MET A 85 -11.23 2.27 -5.94
N ARG A 86 -10.94 1.16 -5.25
CA ARG A 86 -9.72 1.02 -4.45
C ARG A 86 -9.06 -0.34 -4.61
N PHE A 87 -7.77 -0.40 -4.34
CA PHE A 87 -7.05 -1.66 -4.17
C PHE A 87 -5.98 -1.52 -3.10
N TYR A 88 -5.59 -2.65 -2.50
CA TYR A 88 -4.63 -2.71 -1.41
C TYR A 88 -3.27 -3.17 -1.91
N ASN A 89 -2.20 -2.58 -1.37
CA ASN A 89 -0.84 -3.04 -1.58
C ASN A 89 -0.29 -3.66 -0.31
N THR A 90 0.20 -4.90 -0.41
CA THR A 90 0.88 -5.56 0.71
C THR A 90 2.07 -6.37 0.22
N ALA A 91 3.07 -6.51 1.07
CA ALA A 91 4.16 -7.46 0.94
C ALA A 91 4.08 -8.56 2.01
N ILE A 92 3.01 -8.58 2.82
CA ILE A 92 2.74 -9.59 3.84
C ILE A 92 1.73 -10.59 3.26
N PRO A 93 2.16 -11.80 2.85
CA PRO A 93 1.31 -12.80 2.20
C PRO A 93 0.41 -13.57 3.18
N LYS A 94 -0.26 -12.84 4.08
CA LYS A 94 -1.13 -13.40 5.13
C LYS A 94 -2.57 -13.01 4.89
N ASP A 95 -3.47 -14.00 4.86
CA ASP A 95 -4.92 -13.80 4.80
C ASP A 95 -5.37 -12.73 3.79
N LEU A 96 -4.85 -12.83 2.57
CA LEU A 96 -5.14 -11.86 1.51
C LEU A 96 -6.63 -11.84 1.13
N GLY A 97 -7.34 -12.97 1.31
CA GLY A 97 -8.79 -13.06 1.12
C GLY A 97 -9.60 -12.22 2.11
N GLY A 98 -8.99 -11.78 3.22
CA GLY A 98 -9.65 -10.92 4.22
C GLY A 98 -9.76 -9.44 3.85
N PHE A 99 -9.27 -9.02 2.67
CA PHE A 99 -9.49 -7.67 2.14
C PHE A 99 -10.82 -7.60 1.37
N ASP A 100 -11.52 -6.48 1.52
CA ASP A 100 -12.82 -6.22 0.89
C ASP A 100 -12.74 -5.63 -0.53
N ALA A 101 -11.53 -5.55 -1.09
CA ALA A 101 -11.26 -5.04 -2.43
C ALA A 101 -10.03 -5.77 -3.01
N PRO A 102 -9.71 -5.57 -4.30
CA PRO A 102 -8.58 -6.21 -4.95
C PRO A 102 -7.24 -5.95 -4.22
N VAL A 103 -6.36 -6.94 -4.24
CA VAL A 103 -5.05 -6.89 -3.56
C VAL A 103 -3.93 -7.08 -4.58
N VAL A 104 -2.92 -6.22 -4.51
CA VAL A 104 -1.63 -6.40 -5.17
C VAL A 104 -0.63 -6.89 -4.13
N LEU A 105 -0.13 -8.10 -4.33
CA LEU A 105 0.90 -8.69 -3.49
C LEU A 105 2.28 -8.41 -4.08
N THR A 106 3.19 -7.81 -3.32
CA THR A 106 4.61 -7.79 -3.66
C THR A 106 5.27 -8.98 -2.99
N LEU A 107 5.60 -10.01 -3.78
CA LEU A 107 6.49 -11.07 -3.33
C LEU A 107 7.93 -10.52 -3.28
N ASN A 108 8.85 -11.25 -2.66
CA ASN A 108 10.26 -10.87 -2.48
C ASN A 108 10.57 -9.42 -2.04
N PRO A 109 9.99 -8.89 -0.95
CA PRO A 109 10.42 -7.60 -0.42
C PRO A 109 11.79 -7.70 0.26
N SER A 110 12.73 -6.80 -0.06
CA SER A 110 14.03 -6.65 0.65
C SER A 110 14.89 -7.92 0.55
N GLU A 111 15.57 -8.33 1.63
CA GLU A 111 16.45 -9.51 1.69
C GLU A 111 15.71 -10.85 1.51
N ILE A 112 14.39 -10.83 1.28
CA ILE A 112 13.54 -12.02 1.17
C ILE A 112 13.51 -12.58 -0.27
N THR A 113 14.55 -12.32 -1.07
CA THR A 113 14.53 -12.62 -2.52
C THR A 113 14.74 -14.10 -2.81
N ASP A 114 15.36 -14.82 -1.88
CA ASP A 114 15.87 -16.17 -2.03
C ASP A 114 15.70 -17.05 -0.76
N VAL A 115 15.27 -16.48 0.36
CA VAL A 115 15.18 -17.19 1.65
C VAL A 115 13.79 -17.75 1.96
N ASP A 116 12.71 -17.08 1.53
CA ASP A 116 11.34 -17.50 1.84
C ASP A 116 10.52 -17.80 0.59
N TRP A 117 9.77 -18.89 0.66
CA TRP A 117 8.80 -19.27 -0.36
C TRP A 117 7.39 -19.24 0.21
N TYR A 118 6.47 -18.59 -0.51
CA TYR A 118 5.06 -18.50 -0.12
C TYR A 118 4.18 -19.16 -1.17
N GLN A 119 3.43 -20.18 -0.74
CA GLN A 119 2.41 -20.79 -1.57
C GLN A 119 1.04 -20.16 -1.32
N LEU A 120 0.43 -19.61 -2.36
CA LEU A 120 -0.96 -19.16 -2.33
C LEU A 120 -1.84 -20.27 -2.92
N ARG A 121 -2.24 -21.25 -2.11
CA ARG A 121 -3.15 -22.33 -2.53
C ARG A 121 -4.31 -22.54 -1.54
N PRO A 122 -5.58 -22.38 -1.99
CA PRO A 122 -5.96 -21.77 -3.26
C PRO A 122 -5.51 -20.31 -3.33
N ALA A 123 -5.36 -19.78 -4.55
CA ALA A 123 -5.13 -18.35 -4.71
C ALA A 123 -6.35 -17.57 -4.19
N PRO A 124 -6.16 -16.50 -3.39
CA PRO A 124 -7.26 -15.66 -2.92
C PRO A 124 -8.05 -15.09 -4.12
N PRO A 125 -9.39 -15.09 -4.09
CA PRO A 125 -10.21 -14.65 -5.23
C PRO A 125 -10.08 -13.15 -5.52
N ASN A 126 -9.66 -12.36 -4.52
CA ASN A 126 -9.42 -10.92 -4.62
C ASN A 126 -7.96 -10.58 -4.95
N LEU A 127 -7.09 -11.56 -5.18
CA LEU A 127 -5.72 -11.32 -5.62
C LEU A 127 -5.74 -10.81 -7.08
N MET A 128 -5.33 -9.57 -7.29
CA MET A 128 -5.38 -8.90 -8.60
C MET A 128 -4.08 -9.06 -9.37
N PHE A 129 -2.95 -8.75 -8.72
CA PHE A 129 -1.63 -8.87 -9.31
C PHE A 129 -0.61 -9.33 -8.28
N VAL A 130 0.41 -10.03 -8.77
CA VAL A 130 1.61 -10.35 -8.04
C VAL A 130 2.76 -9.57 -8.65
N ARG A 131 3.39 -8.72 -7.85
CA ARG A 131 4.57 -7.95 -8.22
C ARG A 131 5.79 -8.65 -7.63
N PHE A 132 6.83 -8.78 -8.43
CA PHE A 132 8.14 -9.19 -7.98
C PHE A 132 9.11 -8.03 -8.18
N ARG A 133 9.99 -7.79 -7.21
CA ARG A 133 11.18 -6.96 -7.45
C ARG A 133 12.16 -7.83 -8.20
N VAL A 134 12.34 -7.54 -9.48
CA VAL A 134 13.46 -8.08 -10.24
C VAL A 134 14.63 -7.14 -10.01
N ASN A 135 15.65 -7.59 -9.28
CA ASN A 135 16.95 -6.97 -9.43
C ASN A 135 17.63 -7.69 -10.59
N THR A 136 17.83 -7.01 -11.71
CA THR A 136 18.48 -7.61 -12.89
C THR A 136 20.01 -7.54 -12.79
N TRP A 137 20.57 -6.99 -11.70
CA TRP A 137 22.00 -6.70 -11.53
C TRP A 137 22.46 -6.79 -10.07
#